data_AF-A0A935IU87-F1
#
_entry.id   AF-A0A935IU87-F1
#
_cell.length_a   1.000
_cell.length_b   1.000
_cell.length_c   1.000
_cell.angle_alpha   90.00
_cell.angle_beta   90.00
_cell.angle_gamma   90.00
#
_symmetry.space_group_name_H-M   'P 1'
#
loop_
_entity.id
_entity.type
_entity.pdbx_description
1 polymer ?
#
loop_
_entity_poly.entity_id
_entity_poly.type
_entity_poly.pdbx_seq_one_letter_code
_entity_poly.pdbx_strand_id
1 'polypeptide(L)'
;MDIPADLTIQGLKDKLSTDYPNLKQSMQSVLITINREYAFDEAVVPPNAEIGMFPPSPVDKLSICNLPTFQPSIPSPNPKLT
;
A
#
# COMPACT_ATOMS: atom_id res chain seq x y z
N MET A 1 18.03 -1.64 4.19
CA MET A 1 17.71 -0.34 4.80
C MET A 1 17.08 -0.63 6.14
N ASP A 2 17.50 0.08 7.19
CA ASP A 2 16.85 0.01 8.49
C ASP A 2 15.64 0.96 8.48
N ILE A 3 14.47 0.45 8.86
CA ILE A 3 13.19 1.17 8.80
C ILE A 3 12.55 1.03 10.18
N PRO A 4 12.19 2.14 10.87
CA PRO A 4 11.57 2.06 12.18
C PRO A 4 10.22 1.34 12.13
N ALA A 5 9.87 0.63 13.19
CA ALA A 5 8.69 -0.25 13.27
C ALA A 5 7.33 0.49 13.18
N ASP A 6 7.35 1.82 13.31
CA ASP A 6 6.17 2.68 13.21
C ASP A 6 6.19 3.53 11.93
N LEU A 7 7.06 3.21 10.96
CA LEU A 7 7.12 3.97 9.72
C LEU A 7 5.91 3.63 8.85
N THR A 8 5.24 4.66 8.35
CA THR A 8 4.20 4.50 7.35
C THR A 8 4.78 4.28 5.96
N ILE A 9 3.97 3.74 5.05
CA ILE A 9 4.32 3.65 3.64
C ILE A 9 4.67 5.02 3.04
N GLN A 10 3.98 6.08 3.45
CA GLN A 10 4.33 7.44 3.08
C GLN A 10 5.73 7.82 3.56
N GLY A 11 6.05 7.58 4.84
CA GLY A 11 7.37 7.86 5.39
C GLY A 11 8.48 7.08 4.66
N LEU A 12 8.18 5.84 4.25
CA LEU A 12 9.10 5.03 3.46
C LEU A 12 9.30 5.61 2.06
N LYS A 13 8.21 6.02 1.38
CA LYS A 13 8.25 6.70 0.07
C LYS A 13 9.04 8.00 0.14
N ASP A 14 8.88 8.79 1.20
CA ASP A 14 9.61 10.04 1.40
C ASP A 14 11.11 9.79 1.61
N LYS A 15 11.47 8.78 2.40
CA LYS A 15 12.86 8.36 2.58
C LYS A 15 13.48 7.88 1.27
N LEU A 16 12.78 7.02 0.52
CA LEU A 16 13.21 6.57 -0.80
C LEU A 16 13.33 7.72 -1.80
N SER A 17 12.44 8.69 -1.76
CA SER A 17 12.48 9.88 -2.62
C SER A 17 13.64 10.80 -2.28
N THR A 18 14.05 10.83 -1.01
CA THR A 18 15.22 11.57 -0.54
C THR A 18 16.51 10.90 -1.00
N ASP A 19 16.59 9.58 -0.81
CA ASP A 19 17.76 8.78 -1.18
C ASP A 19 17.88 8.63 -2.72
N TYR A 20 16.76 8.62 -3.45
CA TYR A 20 16.68 8.44 -4.90
C TYR A 20 15.68 9.40 -5.56
N PRO A 21 16.05 10.67 -5.81
CA PRO A 21 15.14 11.67 -6.38
C PRO A 21 14.63 11.29 -7.78
N ASN A 22 15.39 10.51 -8.55
CA ASN A 22 14.99 10.02 -9.87
C ASN A 22 13.81 9.02 -9.81
N LEU A 23 13.61 8.35 -8.67
CA LEU A 23 12.52 7.39 -8.46
C LEU A 23 11.23 8.06 -7.95
N LYS A 24 11.31 9.31 -7.46
CA LYS A 24 10.18 10.04 -6.88
C LYS A 24 8.95 10.07 -7.80
N GLN A 25 9.17 10.28 -9.10
CA GLN A 25 8.08 10.34 -10.08
C GLN A 25 7.41 8.97 -10.30
N SER A 26 8.19 7.89 -10.29
CA SER A 26 7.65 6.52 -10.40
C SER A 26 6.90 6.08 -9.13
N MET A 27 7.35 6.53 -7.95
CA MET A 27 6.72 6.22 -6.66
C MET A 27 5.30 6.79 -6.50
N GLN A 28 4.92 7.81 -7.27
CA GLN A 28 3.57 8.38 -7.24
C GLN A 28 2.50 7.45 -7.81
N SER A 29 2.90 6.55 -8.71
CA SER A 29 1.99 5.65 -9.44
C SER A 29 2.29 4.17 -9.16
N VAL A 30 3.17 3.88 -8.20
CA VAL A 30 3.56 2.51 -7.83
C VAL A 30 2.50 1.89 -6.92
N LEU A 31 2.16 0.63 -7.17
CA LEU A 31 1.35 -0.15 -6.25
C LEU A 31 2.25 -0.70 -5.14
N ILE A 32 1.78 -0.57 -3.89
CA ILE A 32 2.50 -1.05 -2.71
C ILE A 32 1.70 -2.14 -2.03
N THR A 33 2.40 -3.21 -1.64
CA THR A 33 1.85 -4.29 -0.82
C THR A 33 2.71 -4.51 0.41
N ILE A 34 2.07 -4.83 1.53
CA ILE A 34 2.70 -5.24 2.79
C ILE A 34 2.24 -6.67 3.07
N ASN A 35 3.14 -7.63 3.23
CA ASN A 35 2.80 -9.03 3.49
C ASN A 35 1.79 -9.63 2.47
N ARG A 36 1.90 -9.22 1.20
CA ARG A 36 1.00 -9.60 0.08
C ARG A 36 -0.41 -9.00 0.13
N GLU A 37 -0.65 -8.06 1.03
CA GLU A 37 -1.89 -7.28 1.10
C GLU A 37 -1.65 -5.87 0.57
N TYR A 38 -2.60 -5.31 -0.17
CA TYR A 38 -2.52 -3.94 -0.64
C TYR A 38 -2.54 -2.97 0.54
N ALA A 39 -1.58 -2.05 0.55
CA ALA A 39 -1.45 -1.07 1.61
C ALA A 39 -1.50 0.35 1.05
N PHE A 40 -2.21 1.21 1.78
CA PHE A 40 -2.26 2.64 1.49
C PHE A 40 -1.07 3.37 2.12
N ASP A 41 -0.87 4.62 1.73
CA ASP A 41 0.24 5.44 2.19
C ASP A 41 0.23 5.67 3.72
N GLU A 42 -0.95 5.66 4.34
CA GLU A 42 -1.14 5.78 5.79
C GLU A 42 -0.91 4.48 6.58
N ALA A 43 -0.74 3.34 5.88
CA ALA A 43 -0.53 2.06 6.54
C ALA A 43 0.84 2.03 7.23
N VAL A 44 0.86 1.58 8.49
CA VAL A 44 2.08 1.33 9.25
C VAL A 44 2.72 0.04 8.78
N VAL A 45 4.04 0.08 8.53
CA VAL A 45 4.83 -1.08 8.14
C VAL A 45 5.24 -1.85 9.41
N PRO A 46 4.74 -3.07 9.63
CA PRO A 46 5.16 -3.85 10.78
C PRO A 46 6.66 -4.22 10.71
N PRO A 47 7.30 -4.47 11.86
CA PRO A 47 8.68 -4.93 11.88
C PRO A 47 8.80 -6.28 11.15
N ASN A 48 9.83 -6.42 10.31
CA ASN A 48 10.04 -7.57 9.41
C ASN A 48 8.99 -7.76 8.32
N ALA A 49 8.21 -6.73 7.98
CA ALA A 49 7.25 -6.84 6.90
C ALA A 49 7.93 -6.88 5.52
N GLU A 50 7.38 -7.71 4.64
CA GLU A 50 7.77 -7.74 3.23
C GLU A 50 7.01 -6.64 2.48
N ILE A 51 7.74 -5.75 1.79
CA ILE A 51 7.16 -4.68 0.98
C ILE A 51 7.35 -4.98 -0.49
N GLY A 52 6.25 -5.20 -1.19
CA GLY A 52 6.23 -5.30 -2.65
C GLY A 52 6.00 -3.92 -3.27
N MET A 53 6.82 -3.54 -4.24
CA MET A 53 6.62 -2.34 -5.05
C MET A 53 6.48 -2.75 -6.51
N PHE A 54 5.33 -2.49 -7.09
CA PHE A 54 5.04 -2.84 -8.48
C PHE A 54 4.88 -1.56 -9.29
N PRO A 55 5.72 -1.32 -10.31
CA PRO A 55 5.53 -0.17 -11.19
C PRO A 55 4.12 -0.20 -11.79
N PRO A 56 3.57 0.96 -12.21
CA PRO A 56 2.38 0.97 -13.03
C PRO A 56 2.73 0.31 -14.37
N SER A 57 2.63 -1.02 -14.42
CA SER A 57 2.68 -1.72 -15.69
C SER A 57 1.55 -1.16 -16.55
N PRO A 58 1.73 -1.01 -17.87
CA PRO A 58 0.62 -0.81 -18.80
C PRO A 58 -0.16 -2.13 -18.89
N VAL A 59 -0.70 -2.61 -17.77
CA VAL A 59 -1.88 -3.45 -17.77
C VAL A 59 -3.00 -2.47 -18.02
N ASP A 60 -3.51 -2.54 -19.24
CA ASP A 60 -4.61 -1.79 -19.81
C ASP A 60 -5.54 -1.09 -18.80
N LYS A 61 -5.89 0.15 -19.16
CA LYS A 61 -7.05 0.92 -18.71
C LYS A 61 -8.40 0.16 -18.77
N LEU A 62 -8.42 -1.15 -19.04
CA LEU A 62 -9.60 -1.99 -19.17
C LEU A 62 -9.67 -3.17 -18.18
N SER A 63 -8.65 -3.46 -17.36
CA SER A 63 -8.70 -4.65 -16.47
C SER A 63 -8.75 -4.35 -14.96
N ILE A 64 -8.63 -3.10 -14.53
CA ILE A 64 -8.96 -2.74 -13.14
C ILE A 64 -10.47 -2.65 -12.88
N CYS A 65 -11.31 -2.73 -13.92
CA CYS A 65 -12.77 -2.84 -13.75
C CYS A 65 -13.22 -4.22 -13.20
N ASN A 66 -12.30 -5.15 -12.91
CA ASN A 66 -12.65 -6.48 -12.39
C ASN A 66 -11.82 -6.94 -11.19
N LEU A 67 -11.06 -6.06 -10.52
CA LEU A 67 -10.71 -6.39 -9.13
C LEU A 67 -11.98 -6.21 -8.29
N PRO A 68 -12.35 -7.17 -7.44
CA PRO A 68 -13.38 -6.91 -6.44
C PRO A 68 -12.88 -5.74 -5.62
N THR A 69 -13.61 -4.63 -5.66
CA THR A 69 -13.42 -3.51 -4.74
C THR A 69 -13.34 -4.11 -3.35
N PHE A 70 -12.13 -4.17 -2.77
CA PHE A 70 -11.94 -4.67 -1.42
C PHE A 70 -12.53 -3.61 -0.51
N GLN A 71 -13.85 -3.69 -0.30
CA GLN A 71 -14.51 -2.90 0.72
C GLN A 71 -13.89 -3.37 2.04
N PRO A 72 -13.19 -2.52 2.81
CA PRO A 72 -12.85 -2.88 4.17
C PRO A 72 -14.17 -3.19 4.85
N SER A 73 -14.36 -4.45 5.23
CA SER A 73 -15.55 -4.92 5.93
C SER A 73 -15.55 -4.26 7.29
N ILE A 74 -16.18 -3.08 7.37
CA ILE A 74 -16.54 -2.46 8.64
C ILE A 74 -17.40 -3.51 9.36
N PRO A 75 -17.01 -4.00 10.56
CA PRO A 75 -17.81 -4.96 11.27
C PRO A 75 -19.17 -4.33 11.57
N SER A 76 -20.21 -4.84 10.92
CA SER A 76 -21.59 -4.42 11.14
C SER A 76 -21.94 -4.65 12.62
N PRO A 77 -22.49 -3.66 13.34
CA PRO A 77 -22.88 -3.84 14.73
C PRO A 77 -24.02 -4.85 14.80
N ASN A 78 -23.72 -6.02 15.39
CA ASN A 78 -24.69 -7.07 15.70
C ASN A 78 -25.97 -6.48 16.32
N PRO A 79 -27.14 -6.54 15.67
CA PRO A 79 -28.38 -6.32 16.38
C PRO A 79 -28.61 -7.56 17.25
N LYS A 80 -28.51 -7.37 18.57
CA LYS A 80 -28.90 -8.37 19.56
C LYS A 80 -30.30 -8.88 19.25
N LEU A 81 -30.40 -10.20 19.22
CA LEU A 81 -31.62 -11.00 19.21
C LEU A 81 -32.53 -10.57 20.38
N THR A 82 -33.70 -10.02 20.07
CA THR A 82 -34.88 -9.93 20.96
C THR A 82 -36.12 -10.06 20.13
#